data_AF-A0AAQ3X7V9-F1
#
_entry.id   AF-A0AAQ3X7V9-F1
#
_cell.length_a   1.000
_cell.length_b   1.000
_cell.length_c   1.000
_cell.angle_alpha   90.00
_cell.angle_beta   90.00
_cell.angle_gamma   90.00
#
_symmetry.space_group_name_H-M   'P 1'
#
loop_
_entity.id
_entity.type
_entity.pdbx_description
1 polymer ?
#
loop_
_entity_poly.entity_id
_entity_poly.type
_entity_poly.pdbx_seq_one_letter_code
_entity_poly.pdbx_strand_id
1 'polypeptide(L)'
;MGKMQLSRSESLCKSVMLLGSSNFHLYSTLFRQFAPLFASVDGLPLVRGCEHCIPLIRRAKPISVRPYRYPPALKTEIEQPDSAQLKSLLFPNVVVFKKKDRSWQPVVDYYLNALTI
;
A
#
# COMPACT_ATOMS: atom_id res chain seq x y z
N MET A 1 2.28 8.08 -30.57
CA MET A 1 1.74 9.06 -29.59
C MET A 1 1.46 8.33 -28.30
N GLY A 2 1.95 8.81 -27.15
CA GLY A 2 1.62 8.23 -25.84
C GLY A 2 2.73 8.45 -24.82
N LYS A 3 2.86 9.67 -24.31
CA LYS A 3 3.82 10.00 -23.24
C LYS A 3 3.43 9.24 -21.97
N MET A 4 4.33 8.40 -21.46
CA MET A 4 4.21 7.78 -20.14
C MET A 4 4.07 8.89 -19.08
N GLN A 5 2.99 8.82 -18.31
CA GLN A 5 2.68 9.76 -17.24
C GLN A 5 3.72 9.60 -16.13
N LEU A 6 4.50 10.65 -15.94
CA LEU A 6 5.43 10.80 -14.82
C LEU A 6 4.60 10.81 -13.52
N SER A 7 4.87 9.85 -12.64
CA SER A 7 4.14 9.70 -11.39
C SER A 7 4.28 10.96 -10.52
N ARG A 8 3.20 11.29 -9.82
CA ARG A 8 2.95 12.54 -9.07
C ARG A 8 3.99 12.86 -7.97
N SER A 9 4.96 11.98 -7.71
CA SER A 9 6.09 12.18 -6.81
C SER A 9 7.24 12.99 -7.46
N GLU A 10 7.42 12.89 -8.78
CA GLU A 10 8.49 13.64 -9.47
C GLU A 10 8.16 15.14 -9.61
N SER A 11 6.88 15.48 -9.68
CA SER A 11 6.42 16.87 -9.78
C SER A 11 6.58 17.65 -8.47
N LEU A 12 6.54 16.97 -7.32
CA LEU A 12 6.79 17.59 -6.01
C LEU A 12 8.29 17.82 -5.75
N CYS A 13 9.18 17.00 -6.30
CA CYS A 13 10.62 17.26 -6.22
C CYS A 13 11.04 18.48 -7.07
N LYS A 14 10.34 18.78 -8.17
CA LYS A 14 10.65 19.94 -9.02
C LYS A 14 10.17 21.27 -8.43
N SER A 15 9.08 21.28 -7.65
CA SER A 15 8.54 22.53 -7.07
C SER A 15 9.28 23.01 -5.82
N VAL A 16 10.11 22.18 -5.20
CA VAL A 16 10.92 22.55 -4.00
C VAL A 16 12.25 23.22 -4.38
N MET A 17 12.62 23.29 -5.66
CA MET A 17 13.90 23.83 -6.12
C MET A 17 14.00 25.37 -6.17
N LEU A 18 12.98 26.13 -5.75
CA LEU A 18 12.93 27.60 -5.99
C LEU A 18 12.83 28.50 -4.77
N LEU A 19 13.05 28.03 -3.54
CA LEU A 19 13.15 28.91 -2.37
C LEU A 19 14.24 28.47 -1.38
N GLY A 20 15.32 29.25 -1.30
CA GLY A 20 16.03 29.53 -0.03
C GLY A 20 17.17 28.61 0.43
N SER A 21 18.39 28.96 0.04
CA SER A 21 19.66 29.07 0.80
C SER A 21 19.98 28.21 2.05
N SER A 22 21.22 27.69 2.04
CA SER A 22 22.09 27.12 3.09
C SER A 22 22.08 25.61 3.39
N ASN A 23 21.05 24.83 3.01
CA ASN A 23 21.03 23.39 3.32
C ASN A 23 20.91 22.44 2.11
N PHE A 24 20.84 22.97 0.89
CA PHE A 24 20.66 22.15 -0.32
C PHE A 24 21.74 21.07 -0.49
N HIS A 25 22.99 21.40 -0.16
CA HIS A 25 24.11 20.46 -0.22
C HIS A 25 24.02 19.34 0.84
N LEU A 26 23.50 19.66 2.03
CA LEU A 26 23.28 18.69 3.10
C LEU A 26 22.20 17.68 2.68
N TYR A 27 21.07 18.17 2.16
CA TYR A 27 19.99 17.31 1.70
C TYR A 27 20.39 16.44 0.51
N SER A 28 21.10 16.98 -0.48
CA SER A 28 21.57 16.19 -1.62
C SER A 28 22.55 15.09 -1.19
N THR A 29 23.40 15.37 -0.20
CA THR A 29 24.32 14.38 0.39
C THR A 29 23.56 13.28 1.12
N LEU A 30 22.56 13.65 1.93
CA LEU A 30 21.71 12.69 2.65
C LEU A 30 20.90 11.81 1.68
N PHE A 31 20.27 12.38 0.66
CA PHE A 31 19.55 11.62 -0.36
C PHE A 31 20.48 10.64 -1.09
N ARG A 32 21.72 11.04 -1.37
CA ARG A 32 22.71 10.14 -1.99
C ARG A 32 23.13 9.02 -1.03
N GLN A 33 23.31 9.33 0.25
CA GLN A 33 23.69 8.35 1.28
C GLN A 33 22.60 7.31 1.52
N PHE A 34 21.33 7.73 1.49
CA PHE A 34 20.17 6.87 1.71
C PHE A 34 19.45 6.45 0.42
N ALA A 35 20.05 6.70 -0.75
CA ALA A 35 19.55 6.23 -2.04
C ALA A 35 19.08 4.75 -2.04
N PRO A 36 19.78 3.78 -1.40
CA PRO A 36 19.30 2.40 -1.35
C PRO A 36 18.02 2.18 -0.53
N LEU A 37 17.66 3.06 0.41
CA LEU A 37 16.39 2.94 1.16
C LEU A 37 15.16 3.27 0.29
N PHE A 38 15.37 4.03 -0.79
CA PHE A 38 14.33 4.41 -1.74
C PHE A 38 14.28 3.50 -2.97
N ALA A 39 15.21 2.55 -3.08
CA ALA A 39 15.18 1.54 -4.13
C ALA A 39 13.92 0.68 -3.96
N SER A 40 13.28 0.33 -5.08
CA SER A 40 12.21 -0.66 -5.08
C SER A 40 12.76 -1.97 -4.52
N VAL A 41 12.14 -2.48 -3.45
CA VAL A 41 12.51 -3.79 -2.91
C VAL A 41 11.82 -4.85 -3.76
N ASP A 42 12.61 -5.58 -4.54
CA ASP A 42 12.11 -6.66 -5.38
C ASP A 42 11.93 -7.93 -4.53
N GLY A 43 10.75 -8.10 -3.93
CA GLY A 43 10.41 -9.32 -3.19
C GLY A 43 9.43 -9.08 -2.04
N LEU A 44 9.27 -10.10 -1.18
CA LEU A 44 8.55 -9.93 0.08
C LEU A 44 9.32 -8.93 0.98
N PRO A 45 8.62 -8.08 1.74
CA PRO A 45 9.26 -7.21 2.70
C PRO A 45 10.15 -8.05 3.62
N LEU A 46 11.39 -7.58 3.85
CA LEU A 46 12.38 -8.21 4.70
C LEU A 46 11.73 -8.75 5.98
N VAL A 47 12.02 -10.01 6.30
CA VAL A 47 11.61 -10.65 7.56
C VAL A 47 12.04 -9.74 8.70
N ARG A 48 11.08 -9.14 9.39
CA ARG A 48 11.37 -8.29 10.54
C ARG A 48 11.68 -9.19 11.72
N GLY A 49 12.72 -8.88 12.48
CA GLY A 49 13.10 -9.64 13.69
C GLY A 49 12.07 -9.58 14.83
N CYS A 50 10.98 -8.84 14.64
CA CYS A 50 9.84 -8.78 15.54
C CYS A 50 8.60 -9.23 14.77
N GLU A 51 7.95 -10.28 15.27
CA GLU A 51 6.62 -10.66 14.81
C GLU A 51 5.59 -9.63 15.28
N HIS A 52 4.68 -9.27 14.38
CA HIS A 52 3.60 -8.33 14.72
C HIS A 52 2.51 -9.09 15.49
N CYS A 53 2.40 -8.82 16.79
CA CYS A 53 1.30 -9.34 17.61
C CYS A 53 0.12 -8.37 17.58
N ILE A 54 -1.08 -8.88 17.31
CA ILE A 54 -2.34 -8.13 17.38
C ILE A 54 -3.05 -8.52 18.70
N PRO A 55 -2.95 -7.72 19.78
CA PRO A 55 -3.55 -8.07 21.06
C PRO A 55 -5.07 -7.92 21.01
N LEU A 56 -5.79 -8.94 21.48
CA LEU A 56 -7.25 -8.94 21.53
C LEU A 56 -7.77 -8.64 22.94
N ILE A 57 -8.98 -8.07 23.03
CA ILE A 57 -9.72 -7.93 24.28
C ILE A 57 -9.90 -9.31 24.94
N ARG A 58 -9.80 -9.38 26.27
CA ARG A 58 -9.95 -10.63 27.03
C ARG A 58 -11.29 -11.29 26.70
N ARG A 59 -11.25 -12.57 26.31
CA ARG A 59 -12.42 -13.39 25.91
C ARG A 59 -13.03 -13.00 24.55
N ALA A 60 -12.29 -12.30 23.69
CA ALA A 60 -12.69 -12.11 22.30
C ALA A 60 -12.96 -13.46 21.63
N LYS A 61 -14.11 -13.57 20.96
CA LYS A 61 -14.48 -14.76 20.19
C LYS A 61 -13.97 -14.63 18.75
N PRO A 62 -13.54 -15.73 18.11
CA PRO A 62 -13.17 -15.69 16.70
C PRO A 62 -14.37 -15.24 15.86
N ILE A 63 -14.14 -14.25 14.99
CA ILE A 63 -15.16 -13.74 14.07
C ILE A 63 -14.93 -14.40 12.70
N SER A 64 -15.95 -15.11 12.21
CA SER A 64 -16.02 -15.55 10.82
C SER A 64 -17.04 -14.68 10.09
N VAL A 65 -16.56 -13.72 9.29
CA VAL A 65 -17.44 -12.87 8.48
C VAL A 65 -17.66 -13.50 7.11
N ARG A 66 -18.90 -13.43 6.63
CA ARG A 66 -19.23 -13.87 5.27
C ARG A 66 -18.61 -12.90 4.26
N PRO A 67 -17.91 -13.39 3.22
CA PRO A 67 -17.38 -12.53 2.17
C PRO A 67 -18.48 -11.67 1.51
N TYR A 68 -18.11 -10.46 1.10
CA TYR A 68 -19.00 -9.54 0.41
C TYR A 68 -19.51 -10.12 -0.92
N ARG A 69 -20.76 -9.82 -1.25
CA ARG A 69 -21.36 -10.20 -2.55
C ARG A 69 -21.07 -9.13 -3.58
N TYR A 70 -20.30 -9.50 -4.61
CA TYR A 70 -19.92 -8.59 -5.68
C TYR A 70 -20.72 -8.82 -6.96
N PRO A 71 -21.09 -7.74 -7.69
CA PRO A 71 -21.55 -7.85 -9.07
C PRO A 71 -20.49 -8.56 -9.93
N PRO A 72 -20.88 -9.33 -10.96
CA PRO A 72 -19.95 -10.12 -11.77
C PRO A 72 -18.76 -9.31 -12.32
N ALA A 73 -19.02 -8.09 -12.81
CA ALA A 73 -18.00 -7.19 -13.34
C ALA A 73 -16.96 -6.72 -12.30
N LEU A 74 -17.33 -6.64 -11.02
CA LEU A 74 -16.41 -6.27 -9.95
C LEU A 74 -15.70 -7.50 -9.37
N LYS A 75 -16.38 -8.65 -9.38
CA LYS A 75 -15.79 -9.93 -9.03
C LYS A 75 -14.64 -10.30 -9.95
N THR A 76 -14.78 -10.08 -11.27
CA THR A 76 -13.70 -10.30 -12.24
C THR A 76 -12.48 -9.43 -11.97
N GLU A 77 -12.65 -8.18 -11.54
CA GLU A 77 -11.55 -7.25 -11.22
C GLU A 77 -10.81 -7.67 -9.93
N ILE A 78 -11.53 -8.22 -8.95
CA ILE A 78 -10.93 -8.79 -7.73
C ILE A 78 -10.16 -10.08 -8.05
N GLU A 79 -10.72 -10.92 -8.93
CA GLU A 79 -10.16 -12.22 -9.31
C GLU A 79 -9.06 -12.11 -10.39
N GLN A 80 -8.99 -10.99 -11.11
CA GLN A 80 -7.92 -10.61 -12.04
C GLN A 80 -7.01 -9.52 -11.45
N PRO A 81 -6.31 -9.77 -10.33
CA PRO A 81 -5.30 -8.84 -9.88
C PRO A 81 -4.13 -8.87 -10.86
N ASP A 82 -3.98 -7.82 -11.68
CA ASP A 82 -2.80 -7.57 -12.52
C ASP A 82 -1.49 -7.37 -11.73
N SER A 83 -1.54 -7.51 -10.41
CA SER A 83 -0.36 -7.50 -9.55
C SER A 83 -0.06 -8.92 -9.07
N ALA A 84 1.07 -9.45 -9.54
CA ALA A 84 1.65 -10.73 -9.09
C ALA A 84 1.80 -10.86 -7.56
N GLN A 85 1.69 -9.75 -6.82
CA GLN A 85 1.84 -9.69 -5.37
C GLN A 85 0.57 -10.06 -4.56
N LEU A 86 -0.64 -9.94 -5.14
CA LEU A 86 -1.89 -10.16 -4.40
C LEU A 86 -2.25 -11.64 -4.19
N LYS A 87 -1.65 -12.56 -4.95
CA LYS A 87 -1.92 -14.01 -4.81
C LYS A 87 -1.43 -14.61 -3.49
N SER A 88 -0.49 -13.95 -2.80
CA SER A 88 0.09 -14.46 -1.55
C SER A 88 -0.77 -14.20 -0.30
N LEU A 89 -1.73 -13.29 -0.38
CA LEU A 89 -2.51 -12.81 0.77
C LEU A 89 -4.01 -12.91 0.45
N LEU A 90 -4.51 -14.14 0.39
CA LEU A 90 -5.91 -14.46 0.13
C LEU A 90 -6.77 -14.18 1.37
N PHE A 91 -6.99 -12.89 1.68
CA PHE A 91 -7.87 -12.51 2.77
C PHE A 91 -9.35 -12.60 2.33
N PRO A 92 -10.23 -13.27 3.10
CA PRO A 92 -11.63 -13.46 2.71
C PRO A 92 -12.45 -12.16 2.74
N ASN A 93 -11.98 -11.12 3.44
CA ASN A 93 -12.70 -9.87 3.69
C ASN A 93 -12.07 -8.69 2.95
N VAL A 94 -12.11 -8.72 1.62
CA VAL A 94 -11.64 -7.61 0.78
C VAL A 94 -12.83 -6.79 0.33
N VAL A 95 -12.76 -5.47 0.48
CA VAL A 95 -13.64 -4.43 -0.10
C VAL A 95 -12.90 -3.70 -1.21
N VAL A 96 -13.58 -3.36 -2.29
CA VAL A 96 -12.96 -2.66 -3.42
C VAL A 96 -13.45 -1.23 -3.50
N PHE A 97 -12.50 -0.32 -3.66
CA PHE A 97 -12.79 1.09 -3.91
C PHE A 97 -12.30 1.48 -5.30
N LYS A 98 -13.11 2.29 -6.00
CA LYS A 98 -12.71 2.88 -7.26
C LYS A 98 -11.92 4.16 -6.98
N LYS A 99 -10.64 4.19 -7.37
CA LYS A 99 -9.84 5.41 -7.30
C LYS A 99 -10.34 6.44 -8.32
N LYS A 100 -9.95 7.70 -8.09
CA LYS A 100 -10.14 8.80 -9.06
C LYS A 100 -9.53 8.48 -10.42
N ASP A 101 -8.41 7.75 -10.43
CA ASP A 101 -7.69 7.32 -11.63
C ASP A 101 -8.38 6.16 -12.37
N ARG A 102 -9.63 5.82 -11.99
CA ARG A 102 -10.46 4.73 -12.51
C ARG A 102 -9.94 3.31 -12.24
N SER A 103 -8.77 3.15 -11.65
CA SER A 103 -8.27 1.87 -11.16
C SER A 103 -9.02 1.40 -9.90
N TRP A 104 -9.14 0.09 -9.73
CA TRP A 104 -9.67 -0.53 -8.52
C TRP A 104 -8.56 -0.76 -7.49
N GLN A 105 -8.85 -0.51 -6.21
CA GLN A 105 -7.95 -0.84 -5.11
C GLN A 105 -8.65 -1.81 -4.15
N PRO A 106 -8.14 -3.04 -4.01
CA PRO A 106 -8.59 -3.93 -2.96
C PRO A 106 -8.09 -3.42 -1.60
N VAL A 107 -8.97 -3.37 -0.63
CA VAL A 107 -8.71 -2.97 0.75
C VAL A 107 -9.27 -4.06 1.66
N VAL A 108 -8.46 -4.58 2.57
CA VAL A 108 -8.91 -5.57 3.54
C VAL A 108 -9.70 -4.87 4.64
N ASP A 109 -10.91 -5.35 4.91
CA ASP A 109 -11.73 -4.92 6.04
C ASP A 109 -11.33 -5.73 7.29
N TYR A 110 -10.61 -5.06 8.20
CA TYR A 110 -10.13 -5.65 9.44
C TYR A 110 -11.17 -5.48 10.55
N TYR A 111 -12.19 -6.35 10.56
CA TYR A 111 -13.17 -6.43 11.67
C TYR A 111 -12.51 -6.63 13.05
N LEU A 112 -11.28 -7.12 13.08
CA LEU A 112 -10.47 -7.27 14.29
C LEU A 112 -10.18 -5.93 14.98
N ASN A 113 -10.19 -4.80 14.25
CA ASN A 113 -9.89 -3.48 14.82
C ASN A 113 -10.87 -3.07 15.94
N ALA A 114 -12.09 -3.62 15.94
CA ALA A 114 -13.06 -3.40 17.01
C ALA A 114 -12.79 -4.26 18.26
N LEU A 115 -11.95 -5.29 18.12
CA LEU A 115 -11.60 -6.26 19.17
C LEU A 115 -10.17 -6.08 19.69
N THR A 116 -9.43 -5.11 19.16
CA THR A 116 -8.06 -4.80 19.55
C THR A 116 -8.03 -3.76 20.67
N ILE A 117 -7.07 -3.89 21.58
CA ILE A 117 -6.85 -2.98 22.73
C ILE A 117 -5.89 -1.85 22.32
#